data_AF-A0A328C988-F1
#
_entry.id   AF-A0A328C988-F1
#
_cell.length_a   1.000
_cell.length_b   1.000
_cell.length_c   1.000
_cell.angle_alpha   90.00
_cell.angle_beta   90.00
_cell.angle_gamma   90.00
#
_symmetry.space_group_name_H-M   'P 1'
#
loop_
_entity.id
_entity.type
_entity.pdbx_description
1 polymer ?
#
loop_
_entity_poly.entity_id
_entity_poly.type
_entity_poly.pdbx_seq_one_letter_code
_entity_poly.pdbx_strand_id
1 'polypeptide(L)'
;MEIRCEACREVGPAAEVRPGARGLELVCAGCGHANLLEVGSPGAEGLDDAQQRDGQASGRAPGPVARASGRAVASSPRAASELADARPGYLPLARAVLLDEAMARLVPEPGPGKRCPKCAHLTGDDEHCRRCGLSLVEAARFAPGQAPWEQVSEERAEVFLRFNALWDRAEAGDAEALEVFSRLAADEGMVEEGIRRLRRFLVAHPEHPGALDALRHLALALQARVTIAASQAAASAESFGNDVEKVRGVLMGITLAMCAVILLLLSAVFWDKC
;
A
#
# COMPACT_ATOMS: atom_id res chain seq x y z
N MET A 1 1.64 -21.42 -2.98
CA MET A 1 1.57 -20.39 -1.93
C MET A 1 2.71 -20.64 -0.97
N GLU A 2 3.42 -19.59 -0.56
CA GLU A 2 4.41 -19.69 0.52
C GLU A 2 3.68 -19.46 1.84
N ILE A 3 3.99 -20.29 2.83
CA ILE A 3 3.44 -20.21 4.19
C ILE A 3 4.58 -20.21 5.19
N ARG A 4 4.42 -19.43 6.26
CA ARG A 4 5.23 -19.58 7.46
C ARG A 4 4.53 -20.60 8.34
N CYS A 5 5.17 -21.75 8.57
CA CYS A 5 4.56 -22.78 9.40
C CYS A 5 4.66 -22.43 10.88
N GLU A 6 3.56 -22.48 11.62
CA GLU A 6 3.51 -22.21 13.07
C GLU A 6 4.31 -23.24 13.88
N ALA A 7 4.36 -24.50 13.43
CA ALA A 7 5.09 -25.57 14.10
C ALA A 7 6.61 -25.50 13.90
N CYS A 8 7.10 -25.49 12.65
CA CYS A 8 8.55 -25.52 12.38
C CYS A 8 9.20 -24.15 12.16
N ARG A 9 8.41 -23.07 12.07
CA ARG A 9 8.85 -21.68 11.80
C ARG A 9 9.57 -21.45 10.46
N GLU A 10 9.66 -22.46 9.59
CA GLU A 10 10.19 -22.31 8.23
C GLU A 10 9.18 -21.59 7.32
N VAL A 11 9.71 -20.78 6.42
CA VAL A 11 8.95 -20.15 5.32
C VAL A 11 9.20 -20.99 4.07
N GLY A 12 8.17 -21.61 3.53
CA GLY A 12 8.30 -22.51 2.39
C GLY A 12 6.97 -22.77 1.69
N PRO A 13 6.95 -23.52 0.57
CA PRO A 13 5.71 -23.82 -0.13
C PRO A 13 4.79 -24.69 0.74
N ALA A 14 3.48 -24.45 0.65
CA ALA A 14 2.50 -25.41 1.14
C ALA A 14 2.53 -26.67 0.25
N ALA A 15 2.67 -27.85 0.86
CA ALA A 15 2.58 -29.13 0.16
C ALA A 15 1.15 -29.41 -0.34
N GLU A 16 0.15 -28.98 0.42
CA GLU A 16 -1.25 -29.21 0.12
C GLU A 16 -2.12 -28.06 0.66
N VAL A 17 -3.23 -27.77 -0.03
CA VAL A 17 -4.25 -26.80 0.40
C VAL A 17 -5.57 -27.55 0.51
N ARG A 18 -6.12 -27.60 1.72
CA ARG A 18 -7.38 -28.31 2.01
C ARG A 18 -8.47 -27.32 2.42
N PRO A 19 -9.72 -27.48 1.94
CA PRO A 19 -10.84 -26.77 2.51
C PRO A 19 -11.15 -27.35 3.90
N GLY A 20 -11.04 -26.54 4.95
CA GLY A 20 -11.39 -26.88 6.33
C GLY A 20 -12.73 -26.25 6.74
N ALA A 21 -13.31 -26.71 7.84
CA ALA A 21 -14.61 -26.21 8.32
C ALA A 21 -14.60 -24.71 8.71
N ARG A 22 -13.42 -24.16 9.03
CA ARG A 22 -13.23 -22.75 9.46
C ARG A 22 -12.48 -21.89 8.45
N GLY A 23 -12.11 -22.42 7.29
CA GLY A 23 -11.28 -21.69 6.33
C GLY A 23 -10.47 -22.61 5.43
N LEU A 24 -9.28 -22.16 5.04
CA LEU A 24 -8.35 -22.95 4.25
C LEU A 24 -7.24 -23.48 5.16
N GLU A 25 -6.96 -24.77 5.11
CA GLU A 25 -5.83 -25.38 5.80
C GLU A 25 -4.67 -25.52 4.83
N LEU A 26 -3.51 -24.98 5.21
CA LEU A 26 -2.28 -25.00 4.41
C LEU A 26 -1.27 -25.93 5.08
N VAL A 27 -0.98 -27.06 4.44
CA VAL A 27 -0.08 -28.10 4.97
C VAL A 27 1.37 -27.74 4.62
N CYS A 28 2.23 -27.59 5.62
CA CYS A 28 3.65 -27.28 5.44
C CYS A 28 4.39 -28.43 4.74
N ALA A 29 5.15 -28.13 3.68
CA ALA A 29 5.96 -29.13 2.99
C ALA A 29 7.14 -29.68 3.81
N GLY A 30 7.67 -28.90 4.77
CA GLY A 30 8.80 -29.31 5.60
C GLY A 30 8.41 -30.28 6.71
N CYS A 31 7.32 -30.01 7.44
CA CYS A 31 6.94 -30.78 8.62
C CYS A 31 5.54 -31.42 8.58
N GLY A 32 4.74 -31.16 7.54
CA GLY A 32 3.39 -31.71 7.41
C GLY A 32 2.33 -31.05 8.31
N HIS A 33 2.66 -29.99 9.05
CA HIS A 33 1.71 -29.30 9.92
C HIS A 33 0.70 -28.46 9.12
N ALA A 34 -0.58 -28.57 9.48
CA ALA A 34 -1.67 -27.82 8.86
C ALA A 34 -1.87 -26.46 9.57
N ASN A 35 -1.68 -25.36 8.82
CA ASN A 35 -1.87 -24.00 9.32
C ASN A 35 -3.24 -23.51 8.86
N LEU A 36 -4.10 -23.09 9.78
CA LEU A 36 -5.45 -22.63 9.46
C LEU A 36 -5.43 -21.17 9.05
N LEU A 37 -5.80 -20.89 7.81
CA LEU A 37 -6.04 -19.54 7.33
C LEU A 37 -7.53 -19.23 7.50
N GLU A 38 -7.85 -18.39 8.50
CA GLU A 38 -9.23 -17.98 8.74
C GLU A 38 -9.74 -17.08 7.60
N VAL A 39 -10.60 -17.72 6.83
CA VAL A 39 -11.45 -17.24 5.74
C VAL A 39 -12.44 -16.13 6.07
N GLY A 40 -12.09 -15.09 6.82
CA GLY A 40 -13.01 -14.13 7.44
C GLY A 40 -14.35 -13.94 6.71
N SER A 41 -15.43 -14.48 7.30
CA SER A 41 -16.78 -14.00 7.05
C SER A 41 -16.90 -12.63 7.72
N PRO A 42 -17.38 -11.57 7.03
CA PRO A 42 -17.46 -10.26 7.62
C PRO A 42 -18.59 -10.25 8.66
N GLY A 43 -18.24 -10.40 9.93
CA GLY A 43 -19.20 -10.37 11.03
C GLY A 43 -18.54 -10.49 12.39
N ALA A 44 -18.45 -9.34 13.07
CA ALA A 44 -18.25 -9.13 14.50
C ALA A 44 -16.89 -9.51 15.13
N GLU A 45 -16.18 -8.44 15.50
CA GLU A 45 -15.32 -8.28 16.69
C GLU A 45 -14.08 -9.18 16.86
N GLY A 46 -12.90 -8.55 16.81
CA GLY A 46 -11.66 -9.14 17.30
C GLY A 46 -10.42 -8.50 16.67
N LEU A 47 -9.56 -7.93 17.51
CA LEU A 47 -8.28 -7.30 17.16
C LEU A 47 -7.21 -8.28 16.63
N ASP A 48 -6.18 -7.67 16.04
CA ASP A 48 -4.77 -8.10 16.01
C ASP A 48 -4.26 -9.08 14.93
N ASP A 49 -3.05 -8.73 14.45
CA ASP A 49 -2.04 -9.56 13.77
C ASP A 49 -2.24 -10.01 12.30
N ALA A 50 -2.00 -9.13 11.32
CA ALA A 50 -1.66 -9.61 9.95
C ALA A 50 -0.91 -8.64 8.99
N GLN A 51 -0.28 -7.55 9.45
CA GLN A 51 0.46 -6.65 8.54
C GLN A 51 1.94 -6.49 8.89
N GLN A 52 2.58 -7.61 9.24
CA GLN A 52 4.01 -7.66 9.53
C GLN A 52 4.82 -8.24 8.37
N ARG A 53 5.55 -7.33 7.69
CA ARG A 53 6.87 -7.50 7.06
C ARG A 53 6.98 -8.26 5.73
N ASP A 54 7.16 -7.48 4.67
CA ASP A 54 8.10 -7.78 3.57
C ASP A 54 9.16 -6.68 3.50
N GLY A 55 10.44 -7.06 3.57
CA GLY A 55 11.56 -6.13 3.46
C GLY A 55 12.92 -6.76 3.71
N GLN A 56 13.43 -7.53 2.74
CA GLN A 56 14.87 -7.60 2.45
C GLN A 56 15.12 -7.72 0.95
N ALA A 57 16.14 -6.99 0.50
CA ALA A 57 16.46 -6.68 -0.88
C ALA A 57 17.17 -7.82 -1.64
N SER A 58 16.92 -7.91 -2.94
CA SER A 58 17.87 -8.37 -3.96
C SER A 58 17.59 -7.64 -5.28
N GLY A 59 18.66 -7.29 -5.98
CA GLY A 59 18.70 -6.24 -7.00
C GLY A 59 17.88 -6.48 -8.27
N ARG A 60 17.48 -5.36 -8.90
CA ARG A 60 16.93 -5.22 -10.26
C ARG A 60 16.06 -6.40 -10.74
N ALA A 61 14.84 -6.49 -10.22
CA ALA A 61 13.73 -7.17 -10.86
C ALA A 61 12.41 -6.42 -10.54
N PRO A 62 11.44 -6.35 -11.47
CA PRO A 62 10.15 -5.69 -11.24
C PRO A 62 9.38 -6.39 -10.11
N GLY A 63 8.89 -5.60 -9.15
CA GLY A 63 8.39 -6.07 -7.86
C GLY A 63 7.04 -6.82 -7.89
N PRO A 64 6.68 -7.50 -6.78
CA PRO A 64 5.54 -8.40 -6.70
C PRO A 64 4.26 -7.65 -6.30
N VAL A 65 3.45 -7.24 -7.27
CA VAL A 65 2.08 -6.72 -7.04
C VAL A 65 1.00 -7.78 -7.40
N ALA A 66 1.41 -9.00 -7.75
CA ALA A 66 0.52 -9.97 -8.41
C ALA A 66 -0.01 -11.12 -7.54
N ARG A 67 -0.29 -10.93 -6.23
CA ARG A 67 -0.83 -12.05 -5.40
C ARG A 67 -2.08 -11.79 -4.56
N ALA A 68 -2.75 -10.65 -4.69
CA ALA A 68 -4.04 -10.42 -4.03
C ALA A 68 -5.28 -10.78 -4.90
N SER A 69 -5.09 -11.27 -6.12
CA SER A 69 -6.19 -11.52 -7.08
C SER A 69 -6.76 -12.95 -7.01
N GLY A 70 -6.97 -13.45 -5.80
CA GLY A 70 -7.40 -14.83 -5.55
C GLY A 70 -8.65 -14.95 -4.68
N ARG A 71 -9.49 -13.92 -4.61
CA ARG A 71 -10.83 -14.03 -4.01
C ARG A 71 -11.74 -12.97 -4.60
N ALA A 72 -12.36 -13.29 -5.73
CA ALA A 72 -13.56 -12.63 -6.17
C ALA A 72 -14.66 -12.92 -5.13
N VAL A 73 -14.69 -12.14 -4.05
CA VAL A 73 -15.93 -11.88 -3.34
C VAL A 73 -16.80 -11.21 -4.39
N ALA A 74 -17.86 -11.89 -4.82
CA ALA A 74 -18.91 -11.31 -5.61
C ALA A 74 -19.39 -10.05 -4.87
N SER A 75 -18.88 -8.89 -5.28
CA SER A 75 -19.37 -7.59 -4.87
C SER A 75 -20.81 -7.53 -5.36
N SER A 76 -21.73 -7.80 -4.43
CA SER A 76 -23.15 -7.64 -4.66
C SER A 76 -23.37 -6.21 -5.19
N PRO A 77 -24.00 -6.04 -6.37
CA PRO A 77 -24.19 -4.72 -6.99
C PRO A 77 -25.03 -3.75 -6.14
N ARG A 78 -25.57 -4.20 -4.99
CA ARG A 78 -26.27 -3.36 -4.02
C ARG A 78 -25.38 -2.38 -3.25
N ALA A 79 -24.16 -2.76 -2.86
CA ALA A 79 -23.31 -1.90 -2.04
C ALA A 79 -22.74 -0.68 -2.81
N ALA A 80 -22.49 -0.86 -4.12
CA ALA A 80 -22.10 0.24 -4.99
C ALA A 80 -23.30 1.14 -5.38
N SER A 81 -24.52 0.58 -5.39
CA SER A 81 -25.75 1.33 -5.69
C SER A 81 -26.26 2.14 -4.48
N GLU A 82 -26.02 1.70 -3.24
CA GLU A 82 -26.41 2.45 -2.04
C GLU A 82 -25.56 3.70 -1.82
N LEU A 83 -24.33 3.75 -2.34
CA LEU A 83 -23.53 4.98 -2.34
C LEU A 83 -23.96 5.98 -3.43
N ALA A 84 -24.63 5.50 -4.49
CA ALA A 84 -25.12 6.31 -5.60
C ALA A 84 -26.48 6.97 -5.31
N ASP A 85 -27.25 6.44 -4.35
CA ASP A 85 -28.54 7.00 -3.89
C ASP A 85 -28.39 7.96 -2.68
N ALA A 86 -27.14 8.27 -2.29
CA ALA A 86 -26.87 9.24 -1.24
C ALA A 86 -27.28 10.65 -1.72
N ARG A 87 -28.30 11.22 -1.05
CA ARG A 87 -28.79 12.58 -1.25
C ARG A 87 -27.61 13.56 -1.47
N PRO A 88 -27.71 14.51 -2.42
CA PRO A 88 -26.60 15.38 -2.85
C PRO A 88 -25.96 16.26 -1.76
N GLY A 89 -26.48 16.26 -0.52
CA GLY A 89 -25.89 16.94 0.64
C GLY A 89 -25.15 16.05 1.65
N TYR A 90 -25.16 14.72 1.53
CA TYR A 90 -24.56 13.81 2.53
C TYR A 90 -23.09 13.46 2.25
N LEU A 91 -22.69 13.43 0.97
CA LEU A 91 -21.31 13.17 0.55
C LEU A 91 -20.29 14.21 1.07
N PRO A 92 -20.57 15.52 1.10
CA PRO A 92 -19.65 16.51 1.66
C PRO A 92 -19.42 16.31 3.17
N LEU A 93 -20.46 15.92 3.91
CA LEU A 93 -20.40 15.77 5.36
C LEU A 93 -19.64 14.49 5.77
N ALA A 94 -19.92 13.36 5.11
CA ALA A 94 -19.17 12.12 5.33
C ALA A 94 -17.68 12.30 4.98
N ARG A 95 -17.37 13.02 3.90
CA ARG A 95 -15.99 13.35 3.53
C ARG A 95 -15.32 14.26 4.55
N ALA A 96 -16.04 15.24 5.10
CA ALA A 96 -15.51 16.11 6.15
C ALA A 96 -15.19 15.32 7.44
N VAL A 97 -16.09 14.45 7.89
CA VAL A 97 -15.87 13.62 9.09
C VAL A 97 -14.67 12.67 8.90
N LEU A 98 -14.57 12.02 7.74
CA LEU A 98 -13.42 11.17 7.42
C LEU A 98 -12.11 11.96 7.37
N LEU A 99 -12.15 13.19 6.86
CA LEU A 99 -10.98 14.07 6.84
C LEU A 99 -10.58 14.47 8.26
N ASP A 100 -11.52 14.83 9.13
CA ASP A 100 -11.23 15.21 10.51
C ASP A 100 -10.66 14.03 11.31
N GLU A 101 -11.22 12.83 11.14
CA GLU A 101 -10.68 11.62 11.78
C GLU A 101 -9.31 11.23 11.22
N ALA A 102 -9.07 11.42 9.92
CA ALA A 102 -7.75 11.25 9.32
C ALA A 102 -6.76 12.30 9.85
N MET A 103 -7.19 13.57 10.00
CA MET A 103 -6.38 14.65 10.54
C MET A 103 -5.99 14.40 12.00
N ALA A 104 -6.91 13.90 12.82
CA ALA A 104 -6.62 13.51 14.20
C ALA A 104 -5.49 12.47 14.28
N ARG A 105 -5.43 11.53 13.32
CA ARG A 105 -4.32 10.57 13.21
C ARG A 105 -3.05 11.21 12.67
N LEU A 106 -3.14 12.26 11.85
CA LEU A 106 -2.01 12.91 11.21
C LEU A 106 -1.21 13.79 12.18
N VAL A 107 -1.91 14.55 13.02
CA VAL A 107 -1.32 15.40 14.06
C VAL A 107 -0.54 14.52 15.06
N PRO A 108 0.71 14.85 15.41
CA PRO A 108 1.46 14.07 16.39
C PRO A 108 0.88 14.24 17.79
N GLU A 109 0.93 13.17 18.59
CA GLU A 109 0.60 13.25 20.01
C GLU A 109 1.58 14.19 20.72
N PRO A 110 1.08 15.15 21.53
CA PRO A 110 1.93 16.01 22.34
C PRO A 110 2.59 15.22 23.46
N GLY A 111 3.76 15.67 23.91
CA GLY A 111 4.43 15.11 25.08
C GLY A 111 5.92 14.82 24.89
N PRO A 112 6.66 14.65 25.99
CA PRO A 112 8.08 14.29 25.95
C PRO A 112 8.26 12.81 25.60
N GLY A 113 9.37 12.47 24.96
CA GLY A 113 9.73 11.09 24.66
C GLY A 113 10.56 10.94 23.39
N LYS A 114 11.11 9.74 23.19
CA LYS A 114 11.72 9.37 21.90
C LYS A 114 10.64 9.38 20.83
N ARG A 115 11.00 9.84 19.63
CA ARG A 115 10.07 9.92 18.50
C ARG A 115 10.67 9.25 17.28
N CYS A 116 9.80 8.64 16.48
CA CYS A 116 10.19 8.05 15.22
C CYS A 116 10.72 9.16 14.27
N PRO A 117 11.94 9.02 13.72
CA PRO A 117 12.54 10.06 12.87
C PRO A 117 11.74 10.30 11.58
N LYS A 118 11.02 9.29 11.07
CA LYS A 118 10.24 9.43 9.82
C LYS A 118 8.86 10.06 10.01
N CYS A 119 8.14 9.78 11.10
CA CYS A 119 6.73 10.18 11.24
C CYS A 119 6.40 11.01 12.49
N ALA A 120 7.39 11.26 13.36
CA ALA A 120 7.27 11.99 14.63
C ALA A 120 6.32 11.38 15.69
N HIS A 121 5.86 10.15 15.49
CA HIS A 121 5.09 9.41 16.50
C HIS A 121 5.96 9.11 17.72
N LEU A 122 5.36 9.20 18.92
CA LEU A 122 6.02 8.78 20.16
C LEU A 122 6.35 7.29 20.08
N THR A 123 7.57 6.95 20.44
CA THR A 123 8.06 5.57 20.45
C THR A 123 8.41 5.20 21.88
N GLY A 124 7.93 4.04 22.33
CA GLY A 124 8.43 3.39 23.54
C GLY A 124 9.75 2.67 23.28
N ASP A 125 9.92 1.51 23.92
CA ASP A 125 11.09 0.64 23.75
C ASP A 125 10.91 -0.39 22.61
N ASP A 126 9.98 -0.15 21.69
CA ASP A 126 9.73 -1.03 20.55
C ASP A 126 10.89 -0.97 19.54
N GLU A 127 11.18 -2.10 18.88
CA GLU A 127 12.17 -2.11 17.78
C GLU A 127 11.68 -1.39 16.51
N HIS A 128 10.36 -1.25 16.37
CA HIS A 128 9.70 -0.69 15.18
C HIS A 128 8.71 0.38 15.59
N CYS A 129 8.58 1.42 14.77
CA CYS A 129 7.54 2.42 14.96
C CYS A 129 6.16 1.80 14.68
N ARG A 130 5.28 1.74 15.69
CA ARG A 130 3.91 1.19 15.58
C ARG A 130 3.06 1.88 14.49
N ARG A 131 3.37 3.13 14.17
CA ARG A 131 2.60 3.91 13.19
C ARG A 131 3.02 3.71 11.74
N CYS A 132 4.32 3.59 11.46
CA CYS A 132 4.82 3.54 10.08
C CYS A 132 5.67 2.30 9.76
N GLY A 133 5.83 1.39 10.73
CA GLY A 133 6.60 0.15 10.58
C GLY A 133 8.12 0.34 10.46
N LEU A 134 8.62 1.57 10.58
CA LEU A 134 10.05 1.85 10.44
C LEU A 134 10.84 1.16 11.57
N SER A 135 11.84 0.35 11.22
CA SER A 135 12.82 -0.18 12.16
C SER A 135 13.63 0.96 12.77
N LEU A 136 13.50 1.15 14.10
CA LEU A 136 14.15 2.25 14.82
C LEU A 136 15.65 2.00 14.96
N VAL A 137 16.06 0.73 15.05
CA VAL A 137 17.47 0.32 15.10
C VAL A 137 18.19 0.66 13.79
N GLU A 138 17.55 0.38 12.66
CA GLU A 138 18.12 0.72 11.35
C GLU A 138 18.07 2.22 11.11
N ALA A 139 16.96 2.88 11.48
CA ALA A 139 16.82 4.32 11.33
C ALA A 139 17.89 5.11 12.11
N ALA A 140 18.31 4.62 13.28
CA ALA A 140 19.36 5.23 14.09
C ALA A 140 20.75 5.21 13.43
N ARG A 141 20.95 4.41 12.36
CA ARG A 141 22.22 4.37 11.61
C ARG A 141 22.39 5.56 10.68
N PHE A 142 21.32 6.28 10.35
CA PHE A 142 21.39 7.42 9.46
C PHE A 142 21.61 8.70 10.26
N ALA A 143 22.62 9.48 9.88
CA ALA A 143 22.76 10.84 10.39
C ALA A 143 21.64 11.74 9.79
N PRO A 144 21.34 12.89 10.41
CA PRO A 144 20.41 13.86 9.84
C PRO A 144 20.77 14.20 8.39
N GLY A 145 19.78 14.12 7.48
CA GLY A 145 19.95 14.37 6.04
C GLY A 145 20.48 13.17 5.24
N GLN A 146 20.90 12.08 5.88
CA GLN A 146 21.41 10.89 5.18
C GLN A 146 20.34 9.82 4.96
N ALA A 147 19.23 9.90 5.68
CA ALA A 147 18.21 8.86 5.63
C ALA A 147 17.61 8.73 4.21
N PRO A 148 17.31 7.52 3.71
CA PRO A 148 16.79 7.33 2.36
C PRO A 148 15.50 8.11 2.07
N TRP A 149 14.68 8.37 3.10
CA TRP A 149 13.46 9.17 2.98
C TRP A 149 13.71 10.68 3.04
N GLU A 150 14.91 11.14 3.39
CA GLU A 150 15.35 12.54 3.37
C GLU A 150 16.11 12.89 2.07
N GLN A 151 16.51 11.88 1.28
CA GLN A 151 17.21 12.09 0.02
C GLN A 151 16.27 12.57 -1.07
N VAL A 152 16.73 13.56 -1.82
CA VAL A 152 16.05 14.10 -3.00
C VAL A 152 16.90 13.80 -4.23
N SER A 153 16.26 13.47 -5.35
CA SER A 153 16.96 13.25 -6.62
C SER A 153 17.67 14.53 -7.08
N GLU A 154 18.80 14.38 -7.78
CA GLU A 154 19.58 15.53 -8.29
C GLU A 154 18.73 16.47 -9.16
N GLU A 155 17.82 15.91 -9.96
CA GLU A 155 16.88 16.64 -10.81
C GLU A 155 15.98 17.61 -10.03
N ARG A 156 15.79 17.39 -8.72
CA ARG A 156 14.92 18.18 -7.84
C ARG A 156 15.71 19.00 -6.84
N ALA A 157 17.03 19.11 -6.98
CA ALA A 157 17.89 19.83 -6.04
C ALA A 157 17.49 21.31 -5.91
N GLU A 158 17.20 22.00 -7.02
CA GLU A 158 16.79 23.42 -6.98
C GLU A 158 15.46 23.62 -6.26
N VAL A 159 14.46 22.79 -6.60
CA VAL A 159 13.15 22.79 -5.95
C VAL A 159 13.30 22.55 -4.44
N PHE A 160 14.19 21.63 -4.07
CA PHE A 160 14.47 21.32 -2.67
C PHE A 160 15.16 22.48 -1.93
N LEU A 161 16.06 23.22 -2.57
CA LEU A 161 16.66 24.43 -1.99
C LEU A 161 15.60 25.51 -1.71
N ARG A 162 14.71 25.78 -2.68
CA ARG A 162 13.59 26.72 -2.49
C ARG A 162 12.64 26.25 -1.38
N PHE A 163 12.36 24.95 -1.34
CA PHE A 163 11.54 24.33 -0.30
C PHE A 163 12.13 24.50 1.09
N ASN A 164 13.45 24.31 1.24
CA ASN A 164 14.16 24.55 2.50
C ASN A 164 14.11 26.02 2.90
N ALA A 165 14.38 26.94 1.98
CA ALA A 165 14.34 28.37 2.28
C ALA A 165 12.95 28.85 2.73
N LEU A 166 11.87 28.31 2.15
CA LEU A 166 10.50 28.58 2.59
C LEU A 166 10.22 27.99 3.98
N TRP A 167 10.71 26.78 4.24
CA TRP A 167 10.57 26.13 5.53
C TRP A 167 11.28 26.91 6.65
N ASP A 168 12.52 27.35 6.44
CA ASP A 168 13.30 28.09 7.43
C ASP A 168 12.59 29.41 7.82
N ARG A 169 11.98 30.09 6.85
CA ARG A 169 11.14 31.28 7.10
C ARG A 169 9.87 30.92 7.86
N ALA A 170 9.20 29.84 7.48
CA ALA A 170 7.98 29.38 8.14
C ALA A 170 8.25 29.02 9.61
N GLU A 171 9.37 28.34 9.91
CA GLU A 171 9.79 28.05 11.28
C GLU A 171 10.11 29.32 12.09
N ALA A 172 10.59 30.37 11.43
CA ALA A 172 10.77 31.69 12.04
C ALA A 172 9.47 32.48 12.27
N GLY A 173 8.30 31.89 11.96
CA GLY A 173 6.98 32.47 12.21
C GLY A 173 6.36 33.20 11.02
N ASP A 174 6.94 33.10 9.82
CA ASP A 174 6.39 33.68 8.60
C ASP A 174 5.21 32.84 8.07
N ALA A 175 3.99 33.32 8.34
CA ALA A 175 2.75 32.64 7.95
C ALA A 175 2.57 32.53 6.42
N GLU A 176 3.02 33.53 5.66
CA GLU A 176 2.94 33.50 4.19
C GLU A 176 3.91 32.46 3.63
N ALA A 177 5.12 32.39 4.18
CA ALA A 177 6.09 31.36 3.80
C ALA A 177 5.56 29.94 4.07
N LEU A 178 4.84 29.73 5.17
CA LEU A 178 4.22 28.45 5.50
C LEU A 178 3.13 28.03 4.49
N GLU A 179 2.29 28.98 4.05
CA GLU A 179 1.29 28.73 3.00
C GLU A 179 1.97 28.37 1.68
N VAL A 180 2.94 29.18 1.24
CA VAL A 180 3.69 28.97 -0.01
C VAL A 180 4.48 27.65 0.03
N PHE A 181 5.06 27.30 1.19
CA PHE A 181 5.71 26.02 1.44
C PHE A 181 4.76 24.84 1.18
N SER A 182 3.54 24.89 1.74
CA SER A 182 2.58 23.80 1.60
C SER A 182 2.12 23.62 0.15
N ARG A 183 1.88 24.71 -0.59
CA ARG A 183 1.55 24.67 -2.01
C ARG A 183 2.70 24.11 -2.84
N LEU A 184 3.92 24.61 -2.62
CA LEU A 184 5.10 24.10 -3.33
C LEU A 184 5.28 22.59 -3.12
N ALA A 185 5.07 22.09 -1.88
CA ALA A 185 5.15 20.65 -1.64
C ALA A 185 4.07 19.85 -2.38
N ALA A 186 2.85 20.38 -2.48
CA ALA A 186 1.76 19.75 -3.22
C ALA A 186 2.03 19.71 -4.73
N ASP A 187 2.44 20.84 -5.31
CA ASP A 187 2.65 21.01 -6.74
C ASP A 187 3.84 20.20 -7.24
N GLU A 188 4.98 20.31 -6.54
CA GLU A 188 6.23 19.67 -6.92
C GLU A 188 6.31 18.20 -6.49
N GLY A 189 5.31 17.69 -5.74
CA GLY A 189 5.31 16.33 -5.23
C GLY A 189 6.33 16.05 -4.13
N MET A 190 6.52 17.01 -3.24
CA MET A 190 7.25 16.86 -1.97
C MET A 190 6.28 16.68 -0.78
N VAL A 191 5.07 16.19 -1.04
CA VAL A 191 4.00 16.07 -0.04
C VAL A 191 4.44 15.31 1.22
N GLU A 192 5.14 14.18 1.06
CA GLU A 192 5.60 13.38 2.21
C GLU A 192 6.66 14.09 3.06
N GLU A 193 7.58 14.80 2.42
CA GLU A 193 8.59 15.62 3.10
C GLU A 193 7.92 16.78 3.84
N GLY A 194 6.99 17.49 3.19
CA GLY A 194 6.22 18.57 3.80
C GLY A 194 5.42 18.12 5.03
N ILE A 195 4.69 17.00 4.91
CA ILE A 195 3.95 16.40 6.03
C ILE A 195 4.91 16.04 7.18
N ARG A 196 6.09 15.49 6.89
CA ARG A 196 7.06 15.12 7.91
C ARG A 196 7.55 16.33 8.70
N ARG A 197 7.91 17.41 8.02
CA ARG A 197 8.36 18.65 8.64
C ARG A 197 7.28 19.30 9.49
N LEU A 198 6.08 19.43 8.94
CA LEU A 198 4.92 19.94 9.67
C LEU A 198 4.62 19.12 10.91
N ARG A 199 4.67 17.78 10.83
CA ARG A 199 4.51 16.94 12.03
C ARG A 199 5.60 17.21 13.06
N ARG A 200 6.88 17.30 12.67
CA ARG A 200 7.96 17.63 13.64
C ARG A 200 7.74 19.02 14.27
N PHE A 201 7.32 20.01 13.49
CA PHE A 201 7.01 21.35 13.98
C PHE A 201 5.81 21.37 14.95
N LEU A 202 4.74 20.64 14.63
CA LEU A 202 3.54 20.51 15.47
C LEU A 202 3.80 19.76 16.78
N VAL A 203 4.91 19.02 16.92
CA VAL A 203 5.32 18.49 18.23
C VAL A 203 5.63 19.63 19.21
N ALA A 204 6.31 20.68 18.73
CA ALA A 204 6.65 21.85 19.55
C ALA A 204 5.51 22.86 19.61
N HIS A 205 4.69 22.95 18.56
CA HIS A 205 3.61 23.93 18.44
C HIS A 205 2.27 23.25 18.08
N PRO A 206 1.66 22.46 18.99
CA PRO A 206 0.54 21.58 18.68
C PRO A 206 -0.71 22.31 18.17
N GLU A 207 -0.90 23.56 18.60
CA GLU A 207 -2.08 24.36 18.27
C GLU A 207 -1.81 25.41 17.18
N HIS A 208 -0.66 25.35 16.49
CA HIS A 208 -0.30 26.36 15.48
C HIS A 208 -1.25 26.29 14.27
N PRO A 209 -2.16 27.27 14.07
CA PRO A 209 -3.29 27.14 13.15
C PRO A 209 -2.81 27.00 11.70
N GLY A 210 -1.84 27.83 11.28
CA GLY A 210 -1.30 27.76 9.91
C GLY A 210 -0.58 26.45 9.61
N ALA A 211 -0.03 25.76 10.62
CA ALA A 211 0.66 24.49 10.41
C ALA A 211 -0.35 23.33 10.31
N LEU A 212 -1.44 23.39 11.07
CA LEU A 212 -2.57 22.47 10.95
C LEU A 212 -3.27 22.60 9.59
N ASP A 213 -3.48 23.82 9.10
CA ASP A 213 -4.06 24.06 7.79
C ASP A 213 -3.14 23.62 6.65
N ALA A 214 -1.83 23.92 6.73
CA ALA A 214 -0.84 23.40 5.79
C ALA A 214 -0.80 21.87 5.78
N LEU A 215 -0.91 21.22 6.96
CA LEU A 215 -0.94 19.77 7.07
C LEU A 215 -2.21 19.19 6.43
N ARG A 216 -3.36 19.83 6.64
CA ARG A 216 -4.64 19.46 6.01
C ARG A 216 -4.56 19.58 4.49
N HIS A 217 -3.98 20.66 3.97
CA HIS A 217 -3.78 20.85 2.54
C HIS A 217 -2.93 19.73 1.93
N LEU A 218 -1.80 19.40 2.55
CA LEU A 218 -0.92 18.32 2.08
C LEU A 218 -1.58 16.93 2.21
N ALA A 219 -2.36 16.69 3.25
CA ALA A 219 -3.09 15.43 3.42
C ALA A 219 -4.10 15.21 2.28
N LEU A 220 -4.83 16.26 1.90
CA LEU A 220 -5.75 16.22 0.76
C LEU A 220 -5.01 15.97 -0.56
N ALA A 221 -3.85 16.62 -0.76
CA ALA A 221 -3.01 16.38 -1.93
C ALA A 221 -2.52 14.92 -2.00
N LEU A 222 -2.13 14.33 -0.86
CA LEU A 222 -1.73 12.93 -0.78
C LEU A 222 -2.90 11.99 -1.09
N GLN A 223 -4.08 12.24 -0.51
CA GLN A 223 -5.27 11.42 -0.74
C GLN A 223 -5.69 11.44 -2.22
N ALA A 224 -5.64 12.59 -2.87
CA ALA A 224 -5.90 12.71 -4.29
C ALA A 224 -4.95 11.84 -5.13
N ARG A 225 -3.64 11.87 -4.83
CA ARG A 225 -2.63 11.04 -5.50
C ARG A 225 -2.84 9.55 -5.28
N VAL A 226 -3.14 9.13 -4.04
CA VAL A 226 -3.44 7.72 -3.73
C VAL A 226 -4.68 7.25 -4.48
N THR A 227 -5.70 8.09 -4.58
CA THR A 227 -6.95 7.75 -5.30
C THR A 227 -6.67 7.57 -6.79
N ILE A 228 -5.87 8.46 -7.40
CA ILE A 228 -5.45 8.35 -8.80
C ILE A 228 -4.59 7.11 -9.03
N ALA A 229 -3.64 6.83 -8.14
CA ALA A 229 -2.79 5.64 -8.24
C ALA A 229 -3.63 4.35 -8.11
N ALA A 230 -4.61 4.33 -7.20
CA ALA A 230 -5.52 3.20 -7.03
C ALA A 230 -6.42 2.99 -8.26
N SER A 231 -6.95 4.06 -8.86
CA SER A 231 -7.76 3.95 -10.07
C SER A 231 -6.94 3.51 -11.29
N GLN A 232 -5.71 4.01 -11.43
CA GLN A 232 -4.77 3.54 -12.45
C GLN A 232 -4.40 2.07 -12.26
N ALA A 233 -4.13 1.65 -11.01
CA ALA A 233 -3.86 0.25 -10.70
C ALA A 233 -5.06 -0.65 -11.03
N ALA A 234 -6.28 -0.24 -10.69
CA ALA A 234 -7.50 -0.98 -11.02
C ALA A 234 -7.70 -1.11 -12.54
N ALA A 235 -7.56 0.00 -13.28
CA ALA A 235 -7.66 0.00 -14.74
C ALA A 235 -6.58 -0.90 -15.39
N SER A 236 -5.34 -0.85 -14.86
CA SER A 236 -4.27 -1.72 -15.34
C SER A 236 -4.60 -3.21 -15.07
N ALA A 237 -5.12 -3.55 -13.88
CA ALA A 237 -5.50 -4.91 -13.53
C ALA A 237 -6.61 -5.45 -14.45
N GLU A 238 -7.58 -4.62 -14.83
CA GLU A 238 -8.64 -4.99 -15.78
C GLU A 238 -8.07 -5.24 -17.18
N SER A 239 -7.16 -4.38 -17.66
CA SER A 239 -6.47 -4.61 -18.94
C SER A 239 -5.64 -5.90 -18.94
N PHE A 240 -4.91 -6.18 -17.86
CA PHE A 240 -4.16 -7.43 -17.72
C PHE A 240 -5.08 -8.65 -17.69
N GLY A 241 -6.24 -8.57 -17.04
CA GLY A 241 -7.25 -9.65 -17.05
C GLY A 241 -7.73 -9.94 -18.48
N ASN A 242 -8.13 -8.91 -19.21
CA ASN A 242 -8.58 -9.03 -20.60
C ASN A 242 -7.49 -9.57 -21.53
N ASP A 243 -6.25 -9.15 -21.35
CA ASP A 243 -5.14 -9.63 -22.17
C ASP A 243 -4.79 -11.09 -21.84
N VAL A 244 -4.83 -11.50 -20.57
CA VAL A 244 -4.64 -12.90 -20.16
C VAL A 244 -5.75 -13.78 -20.73
N GLU A 245 -7.01 -13.33 -20.74
CA GLU A 245 -8.11 -14.09 -21.35
C GLU A 245 -7.95 -14.24 -22.86
N LYS A 246 -7.56 -13.17 -23.57
CA LYS A 246 -7.25 -13.24 -25.01
C LYS A 246 -6.10 -14.19 -25.29
N VAL A 247 -5.00 -14.08 -24.54
CA VAL A 247 -3.83 -14.97 -24.68
C VAL A 247 -4.22 -16.42 -24.41
N ARG A 248 -5.04 -16.67 -23.37
CA ARG A 248 -5.57 -18.01 -23.08
C ARG A 248 -6.43 -18.53 -24.23
N GLY A 249 -7.30 -17.71 -24.80
CA GLY A 249 -8.12 -18.07 -25.96
C GLY A 249 -7.28 -18.42 -27.18
N VAL A 250 -6.26 -17.61 -27.47
CA VAL A 250 -5.32 -17.87 -28.57
C VAL A 250 -4.54 -19.16 -28.33
N LEU A 251 -4.03 -19.38 -27.11
CA LEU A 251 -3.27 -20.59 -26.77
C LEU A 251 -4.14 -21.86 -26.87
N MET A 252 -5.39 -21.80 -26.42
CA MET A 252 -6.37 -22.90 -26.58
C MET A 252 -6.66 -23.16 -28.06
N GLY A 253 -6.84 -22.12 -28.88
CA GLY A 253 -7.03 -22.23 -30.32
C GLY A 253 -5.85 -22.91 -31.02
N ILE A 254 -4.61 -22.49 -30.71
CA ILE A 254 -3.39 -23.12 -31.25
C ILE A 254 -3.31 -24.59 -30.84
N THR A 255 -3.60 -24.91 -29.57
CA THR A 255 -3.55 -26.28 -29.06
C THR A 255 -4.56 -27.18 -29.78
N LEU A 256 -5.80 -26.71 -29.98
CA LEU A 256 -6.82 -27.45 -30.71
C LEU A 256 -6.46 -27.65 -32.19
N ALA A 257 -5.93 -26.63 -32.85
CA ALA A 257 -5.47 -26.73 -34.23
C ALA A 257 -4.33 -27.74 -34.38
N MET A 258 -3.36 -27.72 -33.46
CA MET A 258 -2.27 -28.70 -33.43
C MET A 258 -2.79 -30.13 -33.23
N CYS A 259 -3.74 -30.35 -32.30
CA CYS A 259 -4.38 -31.64 -32.11
C CYS A 259 -5.13 -32.11 -33.37
N ALA A 260 -5.84 -31.22 -34.06
CA ALA A 260 -6.54 -31.54 -35.31
C ALA A 260 -5.56 -31.95 -36.43
N VAL A 261 -4.42 -31.26 -36.56
CA VAL A 261 -3.35 -31.62 -37.51
C VAL A 261 -2.77 -33.00 -37.17
N ILE A 262 -2.50 -33.29 -35.90
CA ILE A 262 -1.99 -34.60 -35.47
C ILE A 262 -3.00 -35.71 -35.81
N LEU A 263 -4.29 -35.50 -35.55
CA LEU A 263 -5.34 -36.47 -35.87
C LEU A 263 -5.48 -36.70 -37.39
N LEU A 264 -5.36 -35.65 -38.20
CA LEU A 264 -5.33 -35.75 -39.67
C LEU A 264 -4.11 -36.54 -40.17
N LEU A 265 -2.94 -36.31 -39.58
CA LEU A 265 -1.74 -37.07 -39.94
C LEU A 265 -1.88 -38.54 -39.54
N LEU A 266 -2.41 -38.84 -38.35
CA LEU A 266 -2.67 -40.20 -37.92
C LEU A 266 -3.68 -40.90 -38.83
N SER A 267 -4.79 -40.24 -39.20
CA SER A 267 -5.79 -40.84 -40.09
C SER A 267 -5.20 -41.14 -41.47
N ALA A 268 -4.39 -40.24 -42.05
CA ALA A 268 -3.70 -40.48 -43.31
C ALA A 268 -2.78 -41.72 -43.24
N VAL A 269 -2.01 -41.87 -42.16
CA VAL A 269 -1.14 -43.04 -41.95
C VAL A 269 -1.93 -44.34 -41.78
N PHE A 270 -3.07 -44.29 -41.09
CA PHE A 270 -3.94 -45.47 -40.92
C PHE A 270 -4.59 -45.90 -42.24
N TRP A 271 -4.99 -44.96 -43.09
CA TRP A 271 -5.60 -45.27 -44.39
C TRP A 271 -4.62 -45.92 -45.37
N ASP A 272 -3.33 -45.61 -45.28
CA ASP A 272 -2.30 -46.20 -46.16
C ASP A 272 -1.95 -47.66 -45.78
N LYS A 273 -2.36 -48.10 -44.58
CA LYS A 273 -2.07 -49.44 -44.05
C LYS A 273 -3.25 -50.41 -44.04
N CYS A 274 -4.44 -49.94 -44.38
CA CYS A 274 -5.66 -50.76 -44.51
C CYS A 274 -5.95 -51.03 -45.98
#